data_AF-A0A3Q2WKA3-F1
#
_entry.id   AF-A0A3Q2WKA3-F1
#
_cell.length_a   1.000
_cell.length_b   1.000
_cell.length_c   1.000
_cell.angle_alpha   90.00
_cell.angle_beta   90.00
_cell.angle_gamma   90.00
#
_symmetry.space_group_name_H-M   'P 1'
#
loop_
_entity.id
_entity.type
_entity.pdbx_description
1 polymer ?
#
loop_
_entity_poly.entity_id
_entity_poly.type
_entity_poly.pdbx_seq_one_letter_code
_entity_poly.pdbx_strand_id
1 'polypeptide(L)'
;MWRLVLTLTLFCWGSEGQLQPVTCRDNNGAEVDWFIIYKAPGEIIRGTRTYKKEMKYFYTDSAARVSHMLPGASGYKNLNDPSGALANTLRPVLKKIRNMPPNFGFISYSDQPPGCQAKLDFGHSKGVIMVEKYNNGVWLLHSTPRFPFRRDQNYFWPDSGLRNAQTFICVTFPYDEFRNIGKHLQYIGAFPFEHDIPDDFHQELIDATKWVQAPPPSNYRALTSTGGQRFLSIAKQVKTTDPGNKRPRTTGKPY
;
A
#
# COMPACT_ATOMS: atom_id res chain seq x y z
N MET A 1 20.55 -48.94 -41.21
CA MET A 1 20.09 -48.61 -39.84
C MET A 1 20.24 -47.11 -39.64
N TRP A 2 19.15 -46.35 -39.75
CA TRP A 2 19.18 -44.89 -39.59
C TRP A 2 19.28 -44.51 -38.11
N ARG A 3 20.26 -43.66 -37.77
CA ARG A 3 20.39 -43.05 -36.45
C ARG A 3 19.57 -41.76 -36.43
N LEU A 4 18.41 -41.80 -35.78
CA LEU A 4 17.70 -40.59 -35.33
C LEU A 4 18.45 -40.04 -34.12
N VAL A 5 19.05 -38.86 -34.28
CA VAL A 5 19.61 -38.08 -33.16
C VAL A 5 18.53 -37.08 -32.73
N LEU A 6 17.85 -37.37 -31.62
CA LEU A 6 16.93 -36.46 -30.94
C LEU A 6 17.75 -35.59 -29.99
N THR A 7 17.97 -34.33 -30.35
CA THR A 7 18.49 -33.30 -29.44
C THR A 7 17.34 -32.78 -28.58
N LEU A 8 17.23 -33.31 -27.36
CA LEU A 8 16.33 -32.78 -26.34
C LEU A 8 16.96 -31.48 -25.78
N THR A 9 16.53 -30.32 -26.27
CA THR A 9 16.84 -29.05 -25.63
C THR A 9 16.00 -28.95 -24.36
N LEU A 10 16.59 -29.32 -23.21
CA LEU A 10 16.05 -28.92 -21.91
C LEU A 10 16.07 -27.39 -21.85
N PHE A 11 14.92 -26.76 -22.08
CA PHE A 11 14.64 -25.48 -21.48
C PHE A 11 14.57 -25.72 -19.97
N CYS A 12 15.73 -25.66 -19.32
CA CYS A 12 15.80 -25.39 -17.89
C CYS A 12 15.21 -23.99 -17.70
N TRP A 13 13.89 -23.90 -17.57
CA TRP A 13 13.29 -22.85 -16.78
C TRP A 13 13.70 -23.13 -15.33
N GLY A 14 14.92 -22.71 -15.01
CA GLY A 14 15.27 -22.42 -13.64
C GLY A 14 14.21 -21.45 -13.13
N SER A 15 13.39 -21.92 -12.20
CA SER A 15 12.61 -21.04 -11.34
C SER A 15 13.57 -20.40 -10.34
N GLU A 16 14.57 -19.68 -10.86
CA GLU A 16 15.33 -18.74 -10.06
C GLU A 16 14.34 -17.68 -9.65
N GLY A 17 14.11 -17.61 -8.34
CA GLY A 17 13.11 -16.77 -7.69
C GLY A 17 13.42 -15.29 -7.82
N GLN A 18 13.39 -14.77 -9.05
CA GLN A 18 13.52 -13.36 -9.34
C GLN A 18 12.32 -12.68 -8.70
N LEU A 19 12.60 -11.77 -7.76
CA LEU A 19 11.57 -10.93 -7.17
C LEU A 19 10.86 -10.20 -8.32
N GLN A 20 9.54 -10.28 -8.35
CA GLN A 20 8.75 -9.54 -9.34
C GLN A 20 9.05 -8.04 -9.16
N PRO A 21 9.18 -7.27 -10.26
CA PRO A 21 9.40 -5.83 -10.19
C PRO A 21 8.41 -5.14 -9.25
N VAL A 22 8.88 -4.11 -8.55
CA VAL A 22 8.03 -3.32 -7.64
C VAL A 22 7.19 -2.35 -8.45
N THR A 23 5.95 -2.73 -8.71
CA THR A 23 4.97 -1.96 -9.50
C THR A 23 3.55 -2.26 -9.04
N CYS A 24 2.64 -1.31 -9.27
CA CYS A 24 1.21 -1.54 -9.11
C CYS A 24 0.76 -2.61 -10.10
N ARG A 25 -0.07 -3.55 -9.62
CA ARG A 25 -0.58 -4.65 -10.44
C ARG A 25 -2.09 -4.75 -10.33
N ASP A 26 -2.73 -5.00 -11.48
CA ASP A 26 -4.17 -5.15 -11.59
C ASP A 26 -4.67 -6.50 -11.03
N ASN A 27 -5.96 -6.77 -11.19
CA ASN A 27 -6.57 -8.03 -10.79
C ASN A 27 -6.11 -9.24 -11.60
N ASN A 28 -5.46 -9.06 -12.75
CA ASN A 28 -4.89 -10.13 -13.57
C ASN A 28 -3.38 -10.30 -13.34
N GLY A 29 -2.77 -9.44 -12.51
CA GLY A 29 -1.35 -9.42 -12.24
C GLY A 29 -0.53 -8.63 -13.28
N ALA A 30 -1.19 -8.00 -14.24
CA ALA A 30 -0.55 -7.11 -15.21
C ALA A 30 -0.10 -5.82 -14.52
N GLU A 31 0.99 -5.26 -15.01
CA GLU A 31 1.54 -4.01 -14.49
C GLU A 31 0.69 -2.83 -14.94
N VAL A 32 0.42 -1.90 -14.02
CA VAL A 32 -0.31 -0.66 -14.27
C VAL A 32 0.45 0.49 -13.62
N ASP A 33 0.33 1.69 -14.19
CA ASP A 33 1.05 2.86 -13.65
C ASP A 33 0.44 3.33 -12.32
N TRP A 34 -0.88 3.29 -12.22
CA TRP A 34 -1.62 3.56 -11.01
C TRP A 34 -2.95 2.83 -11.01
N PHE A 35 -3.51 2.58 -9.83
CA PHE A 35 -4.91 2.15 -9.67
C PHE A 35 -5.57 2.79 -8.45
N ILE A 36 -6.90 2.85 -8.50
CA ILE A 36 -7.76 3.28 -7.40
C ILE A 36 -8.78 2.17 -7.13
N ILE A 37 -8.93 1.83 -5.85
CA ILE A 37 -9.98 0.94 -5.35
C ILE A 37 -10.87 1.73 -4.41
N TYR A 38 -12.18 1.67 -4.63
CA TYR A 38 -13.19 2.17 -3.71
C TYR A 38 -14.05 1.01 -3.20
N LYS A 39 -13.78 0.55 -1.98
CA LYS A 39 -14.55 -0.51 -1.31
C LYS A 39 -15.82 0.06 -0.69
N ALA A 40 -16.96 -0.58 -0.95
CA ALA A 40 -18.21 -0.26 -0.28
C ALA A 40 -18.21 -0.73 1.19
N PRO A 41 -19.06 -0.13 2.07
CA PRO A 41 -19.29 -0.64 3.41
C PRO A 41 -19.75 -2.11 3.39
N GLY A 42 -19.39 -2.86 4.42
CA GLY A 42 -19.74 -4.27 4.53
C GLY A 42 -21.22 -4.48 4.83
N GLU A 43 -21.77 -5.57 4.31
CA GLU A 43 -23.14 -6.00 4.60
C GLU A 43 -23.15 -6.89 5.85
N ILE A 44 -24.08 -6.63 6.77
CA ILE A 44 -24.28 -7.47 7.95
C ILE A 44 -25.01 -8.76 7.55
N ILE A 45 -24.55 -9.90 8.07
CA ILE A 45 -25.23 -11.18 7.90
C ILE A 45 -26.50 -11.16 8.77
N ARG A 46 -27.66 -11.45 8.17
CA ARG A 46 -28.96 -11.36 8.85
C ARG A 46 -28.95 -12.24 10.11
N GLY A 47 -29.32 -11.64 11.24
CA GLY A 47 -29.36 -12.33 12.55
C GLY A 47 -28.01 -12.38 13.27
N THR A 48 -26.96 -11.74 12.75
CA THR A 48 -25.63 -11.68 13.40
C THR A 48 -25.15 -10.24 13.58
N ARG A 49 -23.98 -10.08 14.22
CA ARG A 49 -23.21 -8.81 14.27
C ARG A 49 -21.95 -8.87 13.41
N THR A 50 -21.88 -9.82 12.48
CA THR A 50 -20.72 -10.07 11.61
C THR A 50 -21.00 -9.60 10.19
N TYR A 51 -19.95 -9.15 9.51
CA TYR A 51 -20.02 -8.73 8.11
C TYR A 51 -19.74 -9.90 7.17
N LYS A 52 -20.41 -9.90 6.01
CA LYS A 52 -20.04 -10.76 4.88
C LYS A 52 -18.56 -10.55 4.52
N LYS A 53 -17.88 -11.63 4.11
CA LYS A 53 -16.45 -11.59 3.77
C LYS A 53 -16.24 -11.11 2.32
N GLU A 54 -17.25 -11.27 1.48
CA GLU A 54 -17.26 -10.80 0.10
C GLU A 54 -17.46 -9.28 0.05
N MET A 55 -16.52 -8.59 -0.58
CA MET A 55 -16.47 -7.14 -0.60
C MET A 55 -16.83 -6.61 -1.98
N LYS A 56 -17.78 -5.68 -2.04
CA LYS A 56 -18.09 -4.91 -3.24
C LYS A 56 -17.11 -3.76 -3.36
N TYR A 57 -16.56 -3.54 -4.55
CA TYR A 57 -15.70 -2.38 -4.79
C TYR A 57 -15.71 -1.95 -6.27
N PHE A 58 -15.36 -0.69 -6.49
CA PHE A 58 -14.96 -0.20 -7.80
C PHE A 58 -13.45 -0.28 -7.93
N TYR A 59 -12.99 -0.63 -9.13
CA TYR A 59 -11.58 -0.60 -9.51
C TYR A 59 -11.42 0.22 -10.77
N THR A 60 -10.42 1.09 -10.83
CA THR A 60 -9.98 1.77 -12.05
C THR A 60 -8.47 1.90 -12.02
N ASP A 61 -7.85 1.93 -13.19
CA ASP A 61 -6.40 2.08 -13.33
C ASP A 61 -6.01 3.05 -14.43
N SER A 62 -4.71 3.12 -14.73
CA SER A 62 -4.13 3.96 -15.77
C SER A 62 -4.66 3.68 -17.18
N ALA A 63 -5.34 2.56 -17.44
CA ALA A 63 -6.05 2.33 -18.70
C ALA A 63 -7.44 2.99 -18.73
N ALA A 64 -7.83 3.72 -17.67
CA ALA A 64 -9.07 4.46 -17.51
C ALA A 64 -10.36 3.61 -17.66
N ARG A 65 -10.27 2.32 -17.33
CA ARG A 65 -11.42 1.40 -17.32
C ARG A 65 -11.96 1.22 -15.90
N VAL A 66 -13.26 1.46 -15.71
CA VAL A 66 -13.93 1.21 -14.43
C VAL A 66 -14.50 -0.21 -14.43
N SER A 67 -14.09 -1.02 -13.46
CA SER A 67 -14.63 -2.36 -13.21
C SER A 67 -15.46 -2.37 -11.94
N HIS A 68 -16.62 -3.01 -12.02
CA HIS A 68 -17.56 -3.19 -10.92
C HIS A 68 -17.34 -4.59 -10.33
N MET A 69 -16.67 -4.66 -9.18
CA MET A 69 -16.34 -5.94 -8.54
C MET A 69 -17.46 -6.31 -7.57
N LEU A 70 -18.40 -7.10 -8.08
CA LEU A 70 -19.59 -7.55 -7.34
C LEU A 70 -19.50 -9.06 -7.10
N PRO A 71 -19.77 -9.54 -5.86
CA PRO A 71 -19.81 -10.97 -5.58
C PRO A 71 -20.77 -11.69 -6.52
N GLY A 72 -20.29 -12.76 -7.17
CA GLY A 72 -21.04 -13.56 -8.14
C GLY A 72 -20.93 -13.10 -9.60
N ALA A 73 -20.33 -11.94 -9.89
CA ALA A 73 -20.07 -11.52 -11.26
C ALA A 73 -18.88 -12.28 -11.87
N SER A 74 -18.89 -12.47 -13.20
CA SER A 74 -17.74 -13.05 -13.91
C SER A 74 -16.49 -12.17 -13.72
N GLY A 75 -15.36 -12.79 -13.42
CA GLY A 75 -14.10 -12.09 -13.17
C GLY A 75 -14.00 -11.39 -11.80
N TYR A 76 -14.98 -11.55 -10.91
CA TYR A 76 -14.92 -11.03 -9.56
C TYR A 76 -13.74 -11.64 -8.78
N LYS A 77 -12.89 -10.76 -8.23
CA LYS A 77 -11.89 -11.12 -7.22
C LYS A 77 -12.14 -10.31 -5.97
N ASN A 78 -12.19 -10.98 -4.81
CA ASN A 78 -12.35 -10.29 -3.54
C ASN A 78 -11.10 -9.45 -3.21
N LEU A 79 -11.19 -8.42 -2.36
CA LEU A 79 -10.01 -7.60 -2.04
C LEU A 79 -8.92 -8.33 -1.27
N ASN A 80 -9.27 -9.44 -0.60
CA ASN A 80 -8.35 -10.32 0.09
C ASN A 80 -7.95 -11.55 -0.76
N ASP A 81 -8.32 -11.58 -2.05
CA ASP A 81 -7.94 -12.66 -2.95
C ASP A 81 -6.41 -12.65 -3.16
N PRO A 82 -5.71 -13.79 -2.99
CA PRO A 82 -4.26 -13.86 -3.14
C PRO A 82 -3.78 -13.57 -4.58
N SER A 83 -4.68 -13.56 -5.56
CA SER A 83 -4.44 -13.21 -6.96
C SER A 83 -5.09 -11.89 -7.39
N GLY A 84 -5.67 -11.13 -6.45
CA GLY A 84 -6.28 -9.82 -6.70
C GLY A 84 -5.26 -8.67 -6.68
N ALA A 85 -5.68 -7.48 -7.11
CA ALA A 85 -4.81 -6.31 -7.31
C ALA A 85 -3.93 -5.97 -6.10
N LEU A 86 -4.52 -5.95 -4.88
CA LEU A 86 -3.77 -5.67 -3.65
C LEU A 86 -2.70 -6.74 -3.37
N ALA A 87 -3.06 -8.02 -3.50
CA ALA A 87 -2.15 -9.12 -3.23
C ALA A 87 -1.08 -9.28 -4.31
N ASN A 88 -1.41 -8.97 -5.56
CA ASN A 88 -0.46 -8.91 -6.68
C ASN A 88 0.58 -7.81 -6.45
N THR A 89 0.11 -6.61 -6.06
CA THR A 89 0.97 -5.45 -5.79
C THR A 89 1.85 -5.67 -4.56
N LEU A 90 1.28 -6.15 -3.45
CA LEU A 90 2.00 -6.33 -2.19
C LEU A 90 2.88 -7.60 -2.15
N ARG A 91 2.86 -8.43 -3.19
CA ARG A 91 3.60 -9.69 -3.25
C ARG A 91 5.09 -9.57 -2.80
N PRO A 92 5.84 -8.49 -3.11
CA PRO A 92 7.21 -8.33 -2.61
C PRO A 92 7.30 -8.31 -1.07
N VAL A 93 6.39 -7.60 -0.39
CA VAL A 93 6.38 -7.47 1.07
C VAL A 93 5.64 -8.61 1.78
N LEU A 94 4.79 -9.38 1.09
CA LEU A 94 4.08 -10.53 1.69
C LEU A 94 4.96 -11.79 1.83
N LYS A 95 6.26 -11.69 1.54
CA LYS A 95 7.29 -12.73 1.77
C LYS A 95 8.05 -12.47 3.09
N LYS A 96 8.76 -13.50 3.57
CA LYS A 96 9.63 -13.37 4.78
C LYS A 96 10.82 -12.44 4.50
N ILE A 97 11.19 -11.57 5.46
CA ILE A 97 12.33 -10.60 5.36
C ILE A 97 13.61 -11.27 4.89
N ARG A 98 13.96 -12.41 5.47
CA ARG A 98 15.20 -13.15 5.16
C ARG A 98 15.37 -13.53 3.69
N ASN A 99 14.34 -13.36 2.87
CA ASN A 99 14.35 -13.64 1.44
C ASN A 99 14.27 -12.35 0.58
N MET A 100 14.36 -11.16 1.18
CA MET A 100 14.33 -9.89 0.46
C MET A 100 15.71 -9.58 -0.11
N PRO A 101 15.80 -9.16 -1.39
CA PRO A 101 17.08 -8.84 -2.00
C PRO A 101 17.63 -7.51 -1.45
N PRO A 102 18.97 -7.29 -1.46
CA PRO A 102 19.59 -6.09 -0.88
C PRO A 102 19.16 -4.77 -1.52
N ASN A 103 18.65 -4.81 -2.76
CA ASN A 103 18.17 -3.64 -3.50
C ASN A 103 16.68 -3.36 -3.28
N PHE A 104 16.02 -4.04 -2.34
CA PHE A 104 14.61 -3.84 -2.00
C PHE A 104 14.45 -3.27 -0.58
N GLY A 105 13.49 -2.37 -0.41
CA GLY A 105 13.08 -1.87 0.90
C GLY A 105 11.58 -1.61 0.98
N PHE A 106 11.03 -1.53 2.18
CA PHE A 106 9.62 -1.23 2.41
C PHE A 106 9.36 -0.47 3.72
N ILE A 107 8.24 0.25 3.75
CA ILE A 107 7.68 0.91 4.95
C ILE A 107 6.17 0.69 4.98
N SER A 108 5.65 0.02 6.00
CA SER A 108 4.23 0.04 6.33
C SER A 108 3.99 1.02 7.47
N TYR A 109 3.12 2.00 7.24
CA TYR A 109 2.80 3.04 8.23
C TYR A 109 1.28 3.15 8.43
N SER A 110 0.86 3.42 9.66
CA SER A 110 -0.56 3.54 10.02
C SER A 110 -0.70 4.15 11.42
N ASP A 111 -1.64 5.07 11.62
CA ASP A 111 -2.05 5.50 12.97
C ASP A 111 -2.77 4.39 13.76
N GLN A 112 -3.26 3.36 13.07
CA GLN A 112 -3.96 2.21 13.64
C GLN A 112 -3.35 0.89 13.12
N PRO A 113 -2.10 0.57 13.48
CA PRO A 113 -1.42 -0.62 13.01
C PRO A 113 -1.99 -1.91 13.65
N PRO A 114 -1.65 -3.10 13.13
CA PRO A 114 -1.93 -4.36 13.82
C PRO A 114 -1.24 -4.40 15.19
N GLY A 115 -1.97 -4.78 16.24
CA GLY A 115 -1.39 -5.06 17.57
C GLY A 115 -1.09 -3.84 18.46
N CYS A 116 -1.07 -2.61 17.94
CA CYS A 116 -0.88 -1.40 18.75
C CYS A 116 -1.68 -0.19 18.19
N GLN A 117 -1.48 0.98 18.78
CA GLN A 117 -2.04 2.26 18.32
C GLN A 117 -0.92 3.30 18.32
N ALA A 118 -0.89 4.18 17.31
CA ALA A 118 0.03 5.30 17.31
C ALA A 118 -0.36 6.31 18.40
N LYS A 119 0.62 7.08 18.87
CA LYS A 119 0.37 8.21 19.76
C LYS A 119 -0.36 9.34 19.00
N LEU A 120 -1.03 10.22 19.75
CA LEU A 120 -1.87 11.30 19.20
C LEU A 120 -1.09 12.39 18.44
N ASP A 121 0.23 12.43 18.57
CA ASP A 121 1.15 13.33 17.88
C ASP A 121 1.57 12.82 16.49
N PHE A 122 1.20 11.59 16.12
CA PHE A 122 1.34 11.08 14.75
C PHE A 122 0.12 11.42 13.90
N GLY A 123 0.33 11.60 12.59
CA GLY A 123 -0.74 11.93 11.66
C GLY A 123 -1.67 10.76 11.38
N HIS A 124 -2.97 11.07 11.23
CA HIS A 124 -3.99 10.13 10.76
C HIS A 124 -3.78 9.76 9.29
N SER A 125 -2.82 8.88 9.06
CA SER A 125 -2.34 8.48 7.75
C SER A 125 -1.98 7.01 7.75
N LYS A 126 -2.16 6.34 6.61
CA LYS A 126 -1.84 4.93 6.44
C LYS A 126 -1.37 4.65 5.01
N GLY A 127 -0.42 3.75 4.87
CA GLY A 127 0.05 3.31 3.57
C GLY A 127 1.17 2.30 3.63
N VAL A 128 1.55 1.82 2.45
CA VAL A 128 2.68 0.93 2.22
C VAL A 128 3.57 1.54 1.14
N ILE A 129 4.86 1.62 1.43
CA ILE A 129 5.91 1.92 0.47
C ILE A 129 6.68 0.64 0.21
N MET A 130 6.96 0.35 -1.05
CA MET A 130 7.94 -0.65 -1.48
C MET A 130 8.83 0.02 -2.51
N VAL A 131 10.14 -0.21 -2.45
CA VAL A 131 11.12 0.47 -3.31
C VAL A 131 12.18 -0.50 -3.78
N GLU A 132 12.55 -0.38 -5.05
CA GLU A 132 13.71 -1.04 -5.65
C GLU A 132 14.72 0.03 -6.11
N LYS A 133 15.91 0.06 -5.49
CA LYS A 133 16.88 1.18 -5.58
C LYS A 133 17.30 1.59 -7.00
N TYR A 134 17.31 0.64 -7.93
CA TYR A 134 17.76 0.86 -9.31
C TYR A 134 16.63 0.77 -10.33
N ASN A 135 15.38 0.87 -9.88
CA ASN A 135 14.20 0.69 -10.72
C ASN A 135 13.05 1.59 -10.23
N ASN A 136 11.92 0.98 -9.87
CA ASN A 136 10.71 1.67 -9.44
C ASN A 136 10.39 1.37 -7.99
N GLY A 137 9.43 2.11 -7.45
CA GLY A 137 8.76 1.76 -6.23
C GLY A 137 7.25 1.99 -6.33
N VAL A 138 6.53 1.49 -5.34
CA VAL A 138 5.10 1.68 -5.17
C VAL A 138 4.85 2.50 -3.92
N TRP A 139 3.96 3.49 -4.03
CA TRP A 139 3.31 4.10 -2.89
C TRP A 139 1.81 3.75 -2.90
N LEU A 140 1.40 2.90 -1.96
CA LEU A 140 0.02 2.49 -1.75
C LEU A 140 -0.56 3.25 -0.56
N LEU A 141 -1.41 4.24 -0.82
CA LEU A 141 -2.18 4.94 0.22
C LEU A 141 -3.48 4.19 0.51
N HIS A 142 -3.90 4.13 1.78
CA HIS A 142 -5.19 3.54 2.12
C HIS A 142 -5.82 4.12 3.38
N SER A 143 -7.10 3.79 3.61
CA SER A 143 -7.83 4.16 4.83
C SER A 143 -8.10 2.99 5.78
N THR A 144 -7.74 1.76 5.40
CA THR A 144 -8.03 0.52 6.14
C THR A 144 -7.20 0.38 7.43
N PRO A 145 -7.82 0.33 8.63
CA PRO A 145 -7.10 0.08 9.88
C PRO A 145 -6.53 -1.33 9.94
N ARG A 146 -5.36 -1.49 10.58
CA ARG A 146 -4.63 -2.76 10.76
C ARG A 146 -4.21 -3.42 9.44
N PHE A 147 -4.01 -2.64 8.39
CA PHE A 147 -3.53 -3.11 7.08
C PHE A 147 -2.09 -2.68 6.83
N PRO A 148 -1.24 -3.53 6.21
CA PRO A 148 -1.44 -4.97 6.07
C PRO A 148 -1.53 -5.65 7.45
N PHE A 149 -2.34 -6.70 7.57
CA PHE A 149 -2.54 -7.38 8.86
C PHE A 149 -1.37 -8.31 9.20
N ARG A 150 -0.92 -9.07 8.20
CA ARG A 150 0.24 -9.96 8.25
C ARG A 150 0.95 -9.93 6.90
N ARG A 151 2.26 -10.16 6.89
CA ARG A 151 3.01 -10.42 5.67
C ARG A 151 2.84 -11.87 5.23
N ASP A 152 1.63 -12.17 4.79
CA ASP A 152 1.25 -13.47 4.27
C ASP A 152 0.20 -13.27 3.18
N GLN A 153 0.41 -13.89 2.03
CA GLN A 153 -0.44 -13.76 0.84
C GLN A 153 -1.92 -14.08 1.12
N ASN A 154 -2.22 -14.95 2.08
CA ASN A 154 -3.57 -15.40 2.42
C ASN A 154 -4.16 -14.67 3.63
N TYR A 155 -3.33 -13.96 4.41
CA TYR A 155 -3.74 -13.34 5.68
C TYR A 155 -3.39 -11.85 5.79
N PHE A 156 -3.11 -11.18 4.66
CA PHE A 156 -2.77 -9.75 4.65
C PHE A 156 -3.95 -8.82 4.93
N TRP A 157 -5.19 -9.27 4.73
CA TRP A 157 -6.38 -8.45 4.91
C TRP A 157 -6.93 -8.50 6.35
N PRO A 158 -7.20 -7.36 7.02
CA PRO A 158 -7.76 -7.34 8.37
C PRO A 158 -9.30 -7.35 8.38
N ASP A 159 -9.89 -8.00 9.39
CA ASP A 159 -11.35 -7.99 9.60
C ASP A 159 -11.91 -6.58 9.87
N SER A 160 -11.12 -5.67 10.43
CA SER A 160 -11.49 -4.25 10.57
C SER A 160 -11.77 -3.56 9.24
N GLY A 161 -11.23 -4.08 8.14
CA GLY A 161 -11.46 -3.59 6.80
C GLY A 161 -12.84 -3.93 6.23
N LEU A 162 -13.65 -4.76 6.89
CA LEU A 162 -14.96 -5.16 6.35
C LEU A 162 -16.03 -4.09 6.55
N ARG A 163 -16.07 -3.45 7.73
CA ARG A 163 -17.19 -2.61 8.18
C ARG A 163 -17.42 -1.36 7.31
N ASN A 164 -16.40 -0.51 7.20
CA ASN A 164 -16.53 0.81 6.56
C ASN A 164 -16.16 0.76 5.08
N ALA A 165 -16.58 1.80 4.34
CA ALA A 165 -15.99 2.08 3.04
C ALA A 165 -14.48 2.35 3.21
N GLN A 166 -13.69 1.96 2.21
CA GLN A 166 -12.24 2.15 2.22
C GLN A 166 -11.76 2.56 0.83
N THR A 167 -10.76 3.43 0.78
CA THR A 167 -10.07 3.79 -0.46
C THR A 167 -8.66 3.22 -0.46
N PHE A 168 -8.19 2.77 -1.62
CA PHE A 168 -6.78 2.51 -1.88
C PHE A 168 -6.36 3.25 -3.15
N ILE A 169 -5.17 3.83 -3.13
CA ILE A 169 -4.55 4.47 -4.30
C ILE A 169 -3.14 3.91 -4.40
N CYS A 170 -2.83 3.22 -5.48
CA CYS A 170 -1.50 2.73 -5.79
C CYS A 170 -0.92 3.56 -6.92
N VAL A 171 0.31 4.02 -6.79
CA VAL A 171 1.05 4.65 -7.88
C VAL A 171 2.47 4.08 -7.93
N THR A 172 2.91 3.72 -9.14
CA THR A 172 4.28 3.34 -9.45
C THR A 172 5.08 4.60 -9.74
N PHE A 173 6.16 4.82 -9.01
CA PHE A 173 7.05 5.97 -9.18
C PHE A 173 8.48 5.50 -9.48
N PRO A 174 9.26 6.28 -10.24
CA PRO A 174 10.71 6.10 -10.32
C PRO A 174 11.33 6.20 -8.93
N TYR A 175 12.42 5.47 -8.67
CA TYR A 175 13.09 5.47 -7.36
C TYR A 175 13.41 6.88 -6.84
N ASP A 176 13.84 7.80 -7.71
CA ASP A 176 14.18 9.18 -7.33
C ASP A 176 13.03 9.97 -6.69
N GLU A 177 11.77 9.66 -7.02
CA GLU A 177 10.61 10.30 -6.38
C GLU A 177 10.48 9.91 -4.91
N PHE A 178 11.08 8.79 -4.48
CA PHE A 178 11.03 8.34 -3.09
C PHE A 178 11.85 9.20 -2.14
N ARG A 179 12.76 10.05 -2.63
CA ARG A 179 13.29 11.18 -1.86
C ARG A 179 12.14 12.10 -1.39
N ASN A 180 11.27 12.51 -2.32
CA ASN A 180 10.16 13.41 -2.05
C ASN A 180 9.06 12.72 -1.21
N ILE A 181 8.78 11.44 -1.49
CA ILE A 181 7.79 10.65 -0.74
C ILE A 181 8.26 10.39 0.69
N GLY A 182 9.55 10.04 0.89
CA GLY A 182 10.14 9.91 2.22
C GLY A 182 10.00 11.22 3.01
N LYS A 183 10.27 12.35 2.37
CA LYS A 183 10.06 13.67 2.99
C LYS A 183 8.60 13.94 3.32
N HIS A 184 7.66 13.52 2.46
CA HIS A 184 6.23 13.61 2.74
C HIS A 184 5.83 12.81 3.99
N LEU A 185 6.39 11.62 4.20
CA LEU A 185 6.12 10.85 5.43
C LEU A 185 6.55 11.61 6.69
N GLN A 186 7.69 12.30 6.66
CA GLN A 186 8.13 13.17 7.76
C GLN A 186 7.16 14.35 7.96
N TYR A 187 6.66 14.94 6.86
CA TYR A 187 5.70 16.05 6.89
C TYR A 187 4.33 15.65 7.43
N ILE A 188 3.88 14.41 7.27
CA ILE A 188 2.59 13.99 7.83
C ILE A 188 2.74 13.40 9.24
N GLY A 189 3.97 13.27 9.74
CA GLY A 189 4.25 12.54 10.97
C GLY A 189 3.72 11.11 10.87
N ALA A 190 4.10 10.39 9.81
CA ALA A 190 3.68 9.01 9.61
C ALA A 190 4.16 8.13 10.76
N PHE A 191 3.39 7.10 11.12
CA PHE A 191 3.79 6.09 12.10
C PHE A 191 4.14 4.77 11.40
N PRO A 192 5.40 4.58 10.94
CA PRO A 192 5.94 3.28 10.57
C PRO A 192 5.78 2.27 11.70
N PHE A 193 5.18 1.13 11.40
CA PHE A 193 5.04 0.01 12.35
C PHE A 193 5.77 -1.26 11.90
N GLU A 194 6.08 -1.38 10.61
CA GLU A 194 6.88 -2.48 10.06
C GLU A 194 7.66 -1.94 8.86
N HIS A 195 8.99 -2.11 8.84
CA HIS A 195 9.84 -1.57 7.80
C HIS A 195 11.16 -2.34 7.70
N ASP A 196 11.78 -2.26 6.54
CA ASP A 196 13.16 -2.67 6.27
C ASP A 196 13.67 -1.80 5.13
N ILE A 197 14.56 -0.86 5.42
CA ILE A 197 15.11 0.09 4.45
C ILE A 197 16.63 -0.01 4.57
N PRO A 198 17.33 -0.50 3.53
CA PRO A 198 18.78 -0.56 3.54
C PRO A 198 19.43 0.83 3.68
N ASP A 199 20.57 0.90 4.36
CA ASP A 199 21.25 2.17 4.72
C ASP A 199 21.72 2.99 3.50
N ASP A 200 21.82 2.35 2.33
CA ASP A 200 22.23 2.99 1.09
C ASP A 200 21.04 3.56 0.28
N PHE A 201 19.82 3.51 0.80
CA PHE A 201 18.63 4.13 0.21
C PHE A 201 18.56 5.64 0.50
N HIS A 202 17.56 6.34 -0.05
CA HIS A 202 17.34 7.75 0.24
C HIS A 202 17.21 8.00 1.75
N GLN A 203 18.00 8.95 2.26
CA GLN A 203 18.03 9.32 3.67
C GLN A 203 16.63 9.67 4.20
N GLU A 204 15.78 10.28 3.38
CA GLU A 204 14.43 10.67 3.77
C GLU A 204 13.52 9.48 4.11
N LEU A 205 13.75 8.31 3.47
CA LEU A 205 13.07 7.07 3.82
C LEU A 205 13.60 6.52 5.15
N ILE A 206 14.92 6.52 5.34
CA ILE A 206 15.58 6.07 6.58
C ILE A 206 15.16 6.94 7.77
N ASP A 207 15.06 8.25 7.58
CA ASP A 207 14.60 9.20 8.58
C ASP A 207 13.13 8.96 8.94
N ALA A 208 12.29 8.66 7.94
CA ALA A 208 10.89 8.34 8.17
C ALA A 208 10.73 7.10 9.07
N THR A 209 11.55 6.05 8.89
CA THR A 209 11.49 4.85 9.75
C THR A 209 11.89 5.13 11.20
N LYS A 210 12.69 6.16 11.43
CA LYS A 210 13.12 6.64 12.76
C LYS A 210 12.19 7.70 13.37
N TRP A 211 10.99 7.88 12.80
CA TRP A 211 10.00 8.88 13.23
C TRP A 211 10.49 10.33 13.21
N VAL A 212 11.47 10.64 12.36
CA VAL A 212 11.90 12.03 12.14
C VAL A 212 10.75 12.81 11.52
N GLN A 213 10.35 13.91 12.15
CA GLN A 213 9.32 14.81 11.64
C GLN A 213 9.96 16.09 11.11
N ALA A 214 9.35 16.67 10.07
CA ALA A 214 9.77 17.93 9.48
C ALA A 214 8.54 18.83 9.24
N PRO A 215 8.65 20.15 9.38
CA PRO A 215 7.53 21.04 9.09
C PRO A 215 7.10 20.91 7.63
N PRO A 216 5.78 20.84 7.34
CA PRO A 216 5.30 20.73 5.97
C PRO A 216 5.57 22.05 5.23
N PRO A 217 5.86 22.00 3.91
CA PRO A 217 5.99 23.19 3.10
C PRO A 217 4.64 23.93 2.99
N SER A 218 4.69 25.23 2.70
CA SER A 218 3.47 26.02 2.42
C SER A 218 2.81 25.65 1.08
N ASN A 219 3.53 24.97 0.20
CA ASN A 219 3.13 24.65 -1.16
C ASN A 219 3.00 23.13 -1.35
N TYR A 220 2.34 22.71 -2.43
CA TYR A 220 2.30 21.30 -2.82
C TYR A 220 3.61 20.85 -3.48
N ARG A 221 3.88 19.54 -3.45
CA ARG A 221 4.96 18.90 -4.22
C ARG A 221 4.36 18.13 -5.39
N ALA A 222 4.77 18.44 -6.62
CA ALA A 222 4.43 17.60 -7.76
C ALA A 222 5.29 16.32 -7.72
N LEU A 223 4.65 15.18 -8.00
CA LEU A 223 5.27 13.87 -8.21
C LEU A 223 4.86 13.37 -9.60
N THR A 224 5.73 12.65 -10.29
CA THR A 224 5.43 12.08 -11.61
C THR A 224 5.58 10.57 -11.56
N SER A 225 4.51 9.84 -11.88
CA SER A 225 4.56 8.38 -11.98
C SER A 225 5.46 7.92 -13.13
N THR A 226 5.81 6.63 -13.14
CA THR A 226 6.63 6.04 -14.21
C THR A 226 5.97 6.17 -15.59
N GLY A 227 4.63 6.15 -15.65
CA GLY A 227 3.82 6.39 -16.85
C GLY A 227 3.61 7.86 -17.20
N GLY A 228 4.23 8.80 -16.48
CA GLY A 228 4.19 10.24 -16.78
C GLY A 228 2.97 10.99 -16.23
N GLN A 229 2.09 10.33 -15.48
CA GLN A 229 0.95 10.99 -14.84
C GLN A 229 1.45 11.86 -13.67
N ARG A 230 1.00 13.12 -13.65
CA ARG A 230 1.34 14.06 -12.56
C ARG A 230 0.37 13.89 -11.39
N PHE A 231 0.92 13.82 -10.19
CA PHE A 231 0.23 13.79 -8.90
C PHE A 231 0.68 14.95 -8.02
N LEU A 232 -0.21 15.43 -7.14
CA LEU A 232 0.12 16.48 -6.17
C LEU A 232 0.14 15.91 -4.75
N SER A 233 1.26 16.08 -4.09
CA SER A 233 1.50 15.70 -2.70
C SER A 233 1.32 16.93 -1.81
N ILE A 234 0.34 16.87 -0.92
CA ILE A 234 -0.04 17.94 0.01
C ILE A 234 -0.01 17.39 1.42
N ALA A 235 0.76 18.00 2.31
CA ALA A 235 0.93 17.54 3.69
C ALA A 235 0.44 18.59 4.69
N LYS A 236 -0.05 18.10 5.83
CA LYS A 236 -0.30 18.89 7.03
C LYS A 236 0.22 18.13 8.24
N GLN A 237 0.65 18.85 9.27
CA GLN A 237 0.97 18.26 10.57
C GLN A 237 -0.13 18.52 11.59
N VAL A 238 -0.25 17.59 12.54
CA VAL A 238 -1.00 17.81 13.76
C VAL A 238 -0.28 18.93 14.52
N LYS A 239 -0.95 20.05 14.77
CA LYS A 239 -0.43 21.06 15.69
C LYS A 239 -0.42 20.44 17.08
N THR A 240 0.76 20.23 17.66
CA THR A 240 0.85 19.99 19.11
C THR A 240 0.23 21.20 19.78
N THR A 241 -0.90 20.99 20.45
CA THR A 241 -1.46 22.05 21.29
C THR A 241 -0.55 22.15 22.49
N ASP A 242 0.02 23.33 22.68
CA ASP A 242 0.70 23.74 23.89
C ASP A 242 -0.17 23.35 25.10
N PRO A 243 0.31 22.58 26.10
CA PRO A 243 -0.51 22.12 27.22
C PRO A 243 -1.21 23.25 28.00
N GLY A 244 -0.83 24.50 27.77
CA GLY A 244 -1.49 25.70 28.31
C GLY A 244 -2.78 26.14 27.61
N ASN A 245 -3.13 25.62 26.42
CA ASN A 245 -4.26 26.14 25.64
C ASN A 245 -5.40 25.13 25.48
N LYS A 246 -6.13 24.90 26.58
CA LYS A 246 -7.40 24.16 26.55
C LYS A 246 -8.43 24.97 25.76
N ARG A 247 -8.65 24.64 24.49
CA ARG A 247 -9.85 25.11 23.77
C ARG A 247 -11.10 24.54 24.46
N PRO A 248 -12.18 25.33 24.65
CA PRO A 248 -13.39 24.86 25.31
C PRO A 248 -14.02 23.71 24.50
N ARG A 249 -14.42 22.63 25.18
CA ARG A 249 -15.27 21.59 24.59
C ARG A 249 -16.61 22.22 24.21
N THR A 250 -16.89 22.36 22.92
CA THR A 250 -18.26 22.54 22.44
C THR A 250 -18.98 21.20 22.52
N THR A 251 -19.89 21.09 23.49
CA THR A 251 -20.84 19.99 23.61
C THR A 251 -21.90 20.12 22.52
N GLY A 252 -21.64 19.57 21.33
CA GLY A 252 -22.66 19.35 20.31
C GLY A 252 -23.44 18.07 20.66
N LYS A 253 -24.74 18.21 20.95
CA LYS A 253 -25.66 17.07 21.09
C LYS A 253 -25.76 16.30 19.76
N PRO A 254 -25.85 14.96 19.79
CA PRO A 254 -26.11 14.18 18.58
C PRO A 254 -27.56 14.36 18.13
N TYR A 255 -27.75 14.60 16.83
CA TYR A 255 -28.99 14.27 16.11
C TYR A 255 -28.92 12.81 15.66
#